data_AF-A0A919JQY7-F1
#
_entry.id   AF-A0A919JQY7-F1
#
_cell.length_a   1.000
_cell.length_b   1.000
_cell.length_c   1.000
_cell.angle_alpha   90.00
_cell.angle_beta   90.00
_cell.angle_gamma   90.00
#
_symmetry.space_group_name_H-M   'P 1'
#
loop_
_entity.id
_entity.type
_entity.pdbx_description
1 polymer ?
#
loop_
_entity_poly.entity_id
_entity_poly.type
_entity_poly.pdbx_seq_one_letter_code
_entity_poly.pdbx_strand_id
1 'polypeptide(L)'
;MNLPMRPRWAAAVLGVFAAVVLVLGGIWLVVRDDGDHGTAPPAAGEPANPAPGGSPDGVPGTTPGTTPGTAPGTAPATMTVKVYFHRGSADDPTRVVAVPRRVPRSPKVATAALTQLLAGPTRAERDAGYWSVFTPASAGRLRGVRIDNAVGYADFRDLRPVLPTAGSSAGTAAFLAELDATFKQFGTVRRTVYSLDGDVAAFYEWLQLSPPETTMPPLAEARRVARAWLADVAGMRAVSVEGSRWRSDFIATVDVRSRTGENGSVAGPLSRVVLGRSATSFSVLGVTTGTIVVDRPPDAITPSRLAVVTSPLTVSGRALAFEGGVNVRVVQVRDGVVRQLGSGHVTGGGDVLRPFTGRIAFAAPSTDTGWVLASELSAYDGSVVKVTAVRVAFTHLHA
;
A
#
# COMPACT_ATOMS: atom_id res chain seq x y z
N MET A 1 64.34 -16.86 24.35
CA MET A 1 64.03 -16.20 23.07
C MET A 1 63.09 -17.12 22.30
N ASN A 2 61.89 -16.62 22.00
CA ASN A 2 60.71 -17.39 21.61
C ASN A 2 60.76 -17.96 20.19
N LEU A 3 60.13 -19.14 20.03
CA LEU A 3 59.71 -19.79 18.78
C LEU A 3 58.83 -18.88 17.90
N PRO A 4 58.65 -19.25 16.62
CA PRO A 4 57.32 -19.79 16.30
C PRO A 4 57.32 -21.05 15.42
N MET A 5 56.43 -21.97 15.78
CA MET A 5 55.97 -23.12 15.01
C MET A 5 55.07 -22.68 13.84
N ARG A 6 55.22 -23.37 12.70
CA ARG A 6 54.15 -23.64 11.74
C ARG A 6 54.03 -25.15 11.58
N PRO A 7 52.83 -25.69 11.34
CA PRO A 7 52.73 -26.61 10.23
C PRO A 7 51.50 -26.41 9.35
N ARG A 8 51.73 -26.64 8.05
CA ARG A 8 50.73 -26.90 7.02
C ARG A 8 50.41 -28.39 7.06
N TRP A 9 49.15 -28.76 6.93
CA TRP A 9 48.77 -30.07 6.41
C TRP A 9 47.53 -29.89 5.53
N ALA A 10 47.63 -30.45 4.33
CA ALA A 10 46.60 -30.54 3.33
C ALA A 10 46.16 -32.01 3.30
N ALA A 11 44.86 -32.27 3.10
CA ALA A 11 44.39 -33.38 2.28
C ALA A 11 42.91 -33.20 1.97
N ALA A 12 42.61 -33.19 0.68
CA ALA A 12 41.29 -33.29 0.09
C ALA A 12 40.84 -34.75 0.03
N VAL A 13 39.53 -35.02 0.08
CA VAL A 13 38.91 -36.11 -0.70
C VAL A 13 37.54 -35.64 -1.23
N LEU A 14 37.40 -35.89 -2.52
CA LEU A 14 36.33 -35.60 -3.47
C LEU A 14 35.23 -36.67 -3.40
N GLY A 15 33.99 -36.32 -3.72
CA GLY A 15 32.90 -37.29 -3.87
C GLY A 15 31.66 -36.69 -4.55
N VAL A 16 31.74 -36.55 -5.88
CA VAL A 16 30.64 -36.21 -6.80
C VAL A 16 29.82 -37.47 -7.07
N PHE A 17 28.48 -37.40 -7.11
CA PHE A 17 27.67 -38.14 -8.10
C PHE A 17 26.29 -37.51 -8.31
N ALA A 18 25.89 -37.51 -9.58
CA ALA A 18 24.80 -36.78 -10.19
C ALA A 18 23.44 -37.52 -10.16
N ALA A 19 22.42 -36.77 -10.57
CA ALA A 19 21.04 -37.14 -10.92
C ALA A 19 20.85 -38.49 -11.63
N VAL A 20 19.64 -39.07 -11.54
CA VAL A 20 18.81 -39.62 -12.65
C VAL A 20 17.66 -40.55 -12.16
N VAL A 21 16.42 -40.17 -12.56
CA VAL A 21 15.31 -41.01 -13.09
C VAL A 21 14.32 -41.79 -12.18
N LEU A 22 13.04 -41.38 -12.35
CA LEU A 22 11.76 -42.10 -12.25
C LEU A 22 11.78 -43.59 -12.63
N VAL A 23 10.92 -44.42 -12.00
CA VAL A 23 10.17 -45.56 -12.59
C VAL A 23 9.28 -46.17 -11.49
N LEU A 24 7.95 -45.95 -11.53
CA LEU A 24 6.84 -46.84 -11.96
C LEU A 24 6.40 -47.93 -10.96
N GLY A 25 5.06 -48.01 -10.74
CA GLY A 25 4.34 -49.29 -10.89
C GLY A 25 3.30 -49.67 -9.84
N GLY A 26 2.03 -49.79 -10.28
CA GLY A 26 0.98 -50.70 -9.73
C GLY A 26 -0.06 -50.03 -8.82
N ILE A 27 -1.22 -49.53 -9.28
CA ILE A 27 -2.38 -50.23 -9.86
C ILE A 27 -2.90 -51.37 -8.98
N TRP A 28 -4.04 -51.13 -8.31
CA TRP A 28 -5.12 -52.10 -8.23
C TRP A 28 -6.41 -51.43 -8.70
N LEU A 29 -7.10 -52.11 -9.60
CA LEU A 29 -8.25 -51.68 -10.39
C LEU A 29 -9.24 -52.83 -10.38
N VAL A 30 -10.49 -52.57 -9.98
CA VAL A 30 -11.73 -53.36 -10.20
C VAL A 30 -12.88 -52.34 -9.96
N VAL A 31 -13.66 -51.78 -10.91
CA VAL A 31 -14.53 -52.30 -12.02
C VAL A 31 -15.65 -53.19 -11.45
N ARG A 32 -16.97 -52.96 -11.52
CA ARG A 32 -17.97 -52.48 -12.52
C ARG A 32 -19.27 -52.21 -11.71
N ASP A 33 -20.12 -51.21 -11.97
CA ASP A 33 -21.02 -50.93 -13.13
C ASP A 33 -22.44 -51.51 -12.94
N ASP A 34 -23.41 -50.75 -13.48
CA ASP A 34 -24.85 -50.94 -13.70
C ASP A 34 -25.49 -49.56 -13.46
N GLY A 35 -25.87 -48.73 -14.44
CA GLY A 35 -26.56 -49.01 -15.70
C GLY A 35 -28.05 -48.69 -15.52
N ASP A 36 -28.56 -47.61 -16.11
CA ASP A 36 -29.58 -47.71 -17.16
C ASP A 36 -29.94 -46.36 -17.84
N HIS A 37 -30.50 -46.50 -19.04
CA HIS A 37 -30.65 -45.55 -20.14
C HIS A 37 -32.06 -44.95 -20.32
N GLY A 38 -32.14 -43.91 -21.18
CA GLY A 38 -33.31 -43.53 -22.00
C GLY A 38 -34.15 -42.38 -21.41
N THR A 39 -34.67 -41.40 -22.15
CA THR A 39 -34.97 -41.31 -23.59
C THR A 39 -35.33 -39.85 -23.93
N ALA A 40 -35.15 -39.41 -25.20
CA ALA A 40 -35.73 -38.19 -25.79
C ALA A 40 -36.46 -38.57 -27.11
N PRO A 41 -37.05 -37.62 -27.87
CA PRO A 41 -38.37 -36.94 -27.79
C PRO A 41 -39.28 -37.34 -29.00
N PRO A 42 -40.40 -36.66 -29.40
CA PRO A 42 -40.31 -35.44 -30.27
C PRO A 42 -41.53 -34.44 -30.35
N ALA A 43 -41.22 -33.24 -30.91
CA ALA A 43 -41.88 -32.42 -31.98
C ALA A 43 -43.26 -31.69 -31.92
N ALA A 44 -43.16 -30.39 -32.28
CA ALA A 44 -43.89 -29.61 -33.32
C ALA A 44 -45.32 -29.03 -33.12
N GLY A 45 -45.48 -27.76 -33.52
CA GLY A 45 -46.77 -27.15 -33.87
C GLY A 45 -46.82 -25.60 -33.84
N GLU A 46 -46.43 -24.94 -34.93
CA GLU A 46 -46.89 -23.59 -35.33
C GLU A 46 -48.07 -23.76 -36.30
N PRO A 47 -49.03 -22.81 -36.43
CA PRO A 47 -48.98 -21.90 -37.58
C PRO A 47 -49.61 -20.48 -37.41
N ALA A 48 -49.00 -19.52 -38.11
CA ALA A 48 -49.52 -18.55 -39.10
C ALA A 48 -50.73 -17.59 -38.87
N ASN A 49 -50.49 -16.36 -39.37
CA ASN A 49 -51.24 -15.09 -39.49
C ASN A 49 -52.53 -15.15 -40.37
N PRO A 50 -53.41 -14.10 -40.44
CA PRO A 50 -53.15 -12.97 -41.35
C PRO A 50 -53.70 -11.56 -40.93
N ALA A 51 -53.12 -10.51 -41.54
CA ALA A 51 -53.67 -9.15 -41.70
C ALA A 51 -54.74 -9.11 -42.83
N PRO A 52 -55.55 -8.03 -43.01
CA PRO A 52 -55.15 -6.82 -43.77
C PRO A 52 -55.79 -5.52 -43.18
N GLY A 53 -55.45 -4.25 -43.47
CA GLY A 53 -55.11 -3.54 -44.71
C GLY A 53 -56.08 -2.34 -44.84
N GLY A 54 -55.60 -1.12 -45.11
CA GLY A 54 -56.49 0.03 -45.39
C GLY A 54 -55.88 1.43 -45.25
N SER A 55 -55.28 1.94 -46.33
CA SER A 55 -55.32 3.34 -46.78
C SER A 55 -55.99 3.31 -48.16
N PRO A 56 -56.68 4.35 -48.68
CA PRO A 56 -56.16 5.73 -48.80
C PRO A 56 -57.23 6.84 -48.71
N ASP A 57 -56.79 8.11 -48.68
CA ASP A 57 -57.28 9.17 -49.59
C ASP A 57 -56.56 10.49 -49.28
N GLY A 58 -56.07 11.17 -50.33
CA GLY A 58 -55.38 12.45 -50.26
C GLY A 58 -56.22 13.59 -50.84
N VAL A 59 -55.82 14.84 -50.56
CA VAL A 59 -55.70 15.99 -51.48
C VAL A 59 -54.92 17.12 -50.73
N PRO A 60 -54.06 17.92 -51.39
CA PRO A 60 -53.20 18.93 -50.77
C PRO A 60 -53.79 20.36 -50.82
N GLY A 61 -53.41 21.20 -49.85
CA GLY A 61 -53.73 22.64 -49.83
C GLY A 61 -52.65 23.45 -49.10
N THR A 62 -52.04 24.38 -49.83
CA THR A 62 -50.97 25.31 -49.45
C THR A 62 -51.46 26.46 -48.57
N THR A 63 -50.66 26.92 -47.59
CA THR A 63 -50.15 28.31 -47.40
C THR A 63 -49.26 28.38 -46.13
N PRO A 64 -48.12 29.11 -46.12
CA PRO A 64 -47.16 29.13 -45.01
C PRO A 64 -47.56 30.08 -43.88
N GLY A 65 -47.59 29.57 -42.64
CA GLY A 65 -47.75 30.34 -41.41
C GLY A 65 -46.46 30.34 -40.59
N THR A 66 -45.97 31.54 -40.30
CA THR A 66 -44.71 31.89 -39.65
C THR A 66 -44.58 31.34 -38.24
N THR A 67 -43.61 30.45 -37.99
CA THR A 67 -43.15 30.11 -36.63
C THR A 67 -41.82 30.83 -36.36
N PRO A 68 -41.65 31.53 -35.22
CA PRO A 68 -40.44 32.26 -34.90
C PRO A 68 -39.18 31.39 -34.99
N GLY A 69 -38.21 31.85 -35.78
CA GLY A 69 -36.92 31.20 -35.92
C GLY A 69 -36.18 31.16 -34.58
N THR A 70 -35.95 29.94 -34.09
CA THR A 70 -34.96 29.65 -33.06
C THR A 70 -33.61 30.22 -33.52
N ALA A 71 -33.12 31.23 -32.82
CA ALA A 71 -31.76 31.73 -32.99
C ALA A 71 -30.77 30.55 -32.86
N PRO A 72 -29.72 30.45 -33.71
CA PRO A 72 -28.69 29.43 -33.54
C PRO A 72 -28.02 29.64 -32.18
N GLY A 73 -28.23 28.69 -31.26
CA GLY A 73 -27.49 28.65 -30.00
C GLY A 73 -26.00 28.62 -30.30
N THR A 74 -25.24 29.56 -29.73
CA THR A 74 -23.78 29.62 -29.85
C THR A 74 -23.20 28.26 -29.47
N ALA A 75 -22.59 27.58 -30.44
CA ALA A 75 -21.95 26.29 -30.19
C ALA A 75 -20.92 26.43 -29.05
N PRO A 76 -20.91 25.52 -28.06
CA PRO A 76 -19.99 25.62 -26.94
C PRO A 76 -18.55 25.61 -27.45
N ALA A 77 -17.74 26.55 -26.97
CA ALA A 77 -16.34 26.68 -27.37
C ALA A 77 -15.59 25.37 -27.11
N THR A 78 -14.84 24.90 -28.10
CA THR A 78 -14.06 23.66 -28.03
C THR A 78 -12.56 23.94 -27.95
N MET A 79 -11.79 22.95 -27.53
CA MET A 79 -10.34 22.93 -27.60
C MET A 79 -9.86 21.56 -28.09
N THR A 80 -8.62 21.50 -28.58
CA THR A 80 -7.97 20.23 -28.96
C THR A 80 -7.01 19.80 -27.86
N VAL A 81 -7.14 18.55 -27.41
CA VAL A 81 -6.17 17.87 -26.54
C VAL A 81 -5.54 16.70 -27.28
N LYS A 82 -4.31 16.30 -26.93
CA LYS A 82 -3.71 15.07 -27.46
C LYS A 82 -3.89 13.94 -26.45
N VAL A 83 -4.27 12.77 -26.93
CA VAL A 83 -4.16 11.50 -26.22
C VAL A 83 -3.16 10.63 -26.96
N TYR A 84 -2.55 9.67 -26.29
CA TYR A 84 -1.53 8.82 -26.89
C TYR A 84 -2.03 7.37 -26.87
N PHE A 85 -2.10 6.77 -28.05
CA PHE A 85 -2.55 5.39 -28.25
C PHE A 85 -1.50 4.61 -29.04
N HIS A 86 -1.53 3.29 -28.92
CA HIS A 86 -0.73 2.41 -29.76
C HIS A 86 -1.28 2.37 -31.20
N ARG A 87 -0.43 2.00 -32.17
CA ARG A 87 -0.82 1.88 -33.58
C ARG A 87 -0.11 0.73 -34.28
N GLY A 88 -0.87 -0.08 -35.00
CA GLY A 88 -0.37 -1.26 -35.71
C GLY A 88 -0.20 -2.47 -34.80
N SER A 89 0.70 -3.39 -35.15
CA SER A 89 1.01 -4.58 -34.35
C SER A 89 1.55 -4.22 -32.96
N ALA A 90 1.28 -5.07 -31.97
CA ALA A 90 1.64 -4.86 -30.56
C ALA A 90 3.11 -5.24 -30.24
N ASP A 91 4.00 -5.10 -31.22
CA ASP A 91 5.38 -5.63 -31.14
C ASP A 91 6.26 -4.79 -30.19
N ASP A 92 5.98 -3.49 -30.05
CA ASP A 92 6.62 -2.59 -29.08
C ASP A 92 5.54 -1.93 -28.21
N PRO A 93 5.33 -2.41 -26.97
CA PRO A 93 4.32 -1.88 -26.06
C PRO A 93 4.68 -0.49 -25.52
N THR A 94 5.86 0.06 -25.82
CA THR A 94 6.25 1.41 -25.37
C THR A 94 5.94 2.49 -26.41
N ARG A 95 5.58 2.09 -27.64
CA ARG A 95 5.43 3.00 -28.77
C ARG A 95 4.00 3.49 -28.95
N VAL A 96 3.77 4.72 -28.50
CA VAL A 96 2.47 5.42 -28.64
C VAL A 96 2.54 6.60 -29.60
N VAL A 97 1.41 6.91 -30.22
CA VAL A 97 1.23 7.97 -31.21
C VAL A 97 0.17 8.96 -30.73
N ALA A 98 0.44 10.25 -30.91
CA ALA A 98 -0.50 11.29 -30.55
C ALA A 98 -1.74 11.29 -31.47
N VAL A 99 -2.92 11.33 -30.85
CA VAL A 99 -4.22 11.42 -31.51
C VAL A 99 -4.95 12.67 -30.98
N PRO A 100 -5.30 13.64 -31.84
CA PRO A 100 -5.99 14.85 -31.40
C PRO A 100 -7.48 14.58 -31.12
N ARG A 101 -7.99 15.05 -29.97
CA ARG A 101 -9.41 15.01 -29.60
C ARG A 101 -9.96 16.41 -29.40
N ARG A 102 -11.13 16.68 -29.98
CA ARG A 102 -11.89 17.90 -29.70
C ARG A 102 -12.75 17.67 -28.47
N VAL A 103 -12.59 18.54 -27.47
CA VAL A 103 -13.33 18.51 -26.21
C VAL A 103 -13.88 19.89 -25.89
N PRO A 104 -14.91 20.02 -25.04
CA PRO A 104 -15.31 21.31 -24.51
C PRO A 104 -14.12 22.05 -23.88
N ARG A 105 -14.03 23.36 -24.11
CA ARG A 105 -12.94 24.17 -23.58
C ARG A 105 -12.95 24.14 -22.05
N SER A 106 -11.79 23.86 -21.45
CA SER A 106 -11.64 23.75 -20.00
C SER A 106 -10.26 24.23 -19.56
N PRO A 107 -10.13 24.92 -18.41
CA PRO A 107 -8.83 25.23 -17.83
C PRO A 107 -8.08 23.99 -17.33
N LYS A 108 -8.80 22.87 -17.07
CA LYS A 108 -8.22 21.60 -16.61
C LYS A 108 -7.78 20.71 -17.79
N VAL A 109 -6.85 21.20 -18.62
CA VAL A 109 -6.45 20.55 -19.87
C VAL A 109 -5.91 19.13 -19.67
N ALA A 110 -5.07 18.91 -18.65
CA ALA A 110 -4.53 17.59 -18.32
C ALA A 110 -5.63 16.60 -17.89
N THR A 111 -6.60 17.07 -17.09
CA THR A 111 -7.78 16.27 -16.72
C THR A 111 -8.56 15.88 -17.97
N ALA A 112 -8.83 16.84 -18.87
CA ALA A 112 -9.57 16.56 -20.10
C ALA A 112 -8.84 15.53 -21.00
N ALA A 113 -7.52 15.63 -21.13
CA ALA A 113 -6.72 14.68 -21.88
C ALA A 113 -6.79 13.26 -21.30
N LEU A 114 -6.59 13.10 -19.98
CA LEU A 114 -6.69 11.78 -19.33
C LEU A 114 -8.11 11.22 -19.34
N THR A 115 -9.14 12.07 -19.22
CA THR A 115 -10.52 11.62 -19.38
C THR A 115 -10.76 11.04 -20.77
N GLN A 116 -10.22 11.66 -21.82
CA GLN A 116 -10.30 11.12 -23.18
C GLN A 116 -9.47 9.85 -23.36
N LEU A 117 -8.29 9.77 -22.75
CA LEU A 117 -7.45 8.55 -22.79
C LEU A 117 -8.19 7.36 -22.17
N LEU A 118 -8.78 7.55 -20.98
CA LEU A 118 -9.51 6.49 -20.27
C LEU A 118 -10.78 6.02 -20.99
N ALA A 119 -11.33 6.84 -21.89
CA ALA A 119 -12.44 6.42 -22.75
C ALA A 119 -11.99 5.49 -23.90
N GLY A 120 -10.68 5.44 -24.16
CA GLY A 120 -10.08 4.65 -25.22
C GLY A 120 -10.29 5.21 -26.64
N PRO A 121 -9.75 4.50 -27.65
CA PRO A 121 -9.91 4.86 -29.06
C PRO A 121 -11.38 4.84 -29.49
N THR A 122 -11.79 5.74 -30.37
CA THR A 122 -13.11 5.69 -31.01
C THR A 122 -13.19 4.54 -32.01
N ARG A 123 -14.40 4.23 -32.51
CA ARG A 123 -14.58 3.22 -33.58
C ARG A 123 -13.74 3.57 -34.82
N ALA A 124 -13.82 4.81 -35.29
CA ALA A 124 -13.05 5.25 -36.46
C ALA A 124 -11.53 5.17 -36.25
N GLU A 125 -11.05 5.43 -35.02
CA GLU A 125 -9.62 5.27 -34.70
C GLU A 125 -9.20 3.80 -34.67
N ARG A 126 -10.04 2.90 -34.15
CA ARG A 126 -9.77 1.45 -34.22
C ARG A 126 -9.74 0.96 -35.67
N ASP A 127 -10.69 1.43 -36.49
CA ASP A 127 -10.71 1.13 -37.93
C ASP A 127 -9.45 1.68 -38.64
N ALA A 128 -8.85 2.75 -38.11
CA ALA A 128 -7.56 3.30 -38.57
C ALA A 128 -6.31 2.61 -37.95
N GLY A 129 -6.50 1.53 -37.19
CA GLY A 129 -5.44 0.70 -36.62
C GLY A 129 -4.89 1.18 -35.28
N TYR A 130 -5.58 2.08 -34.57
CA TYR A 130 -5.23 2.47 -33.21
C TYR A 130 -5.84 1.53 -32.18
N TRP A 131 -5.08 1.22 -31.13
CA TRP A 131 -5.55 0.42 -30.02
C TRP A 131 -5.01 0.97 -28.70
N SER A 132 -5.62 0.57 -27.60
CA SER A 132 -5.25 1.00 -26.25
C SER A 132 -5.57 -0.10 -25.26
N VAL A 133 -4.89 -0.08 -24.12
CA VAL A 133 -5.31 -0.89 -22.97
C VAL A 133 -6.61 -0.33 -22.37
N PHE A 134 -6.85 0.97 -22.47
CA PHE A 134 -8.08 1.61 -22.03
C PHE A 134 -9.23 1.31 -23.00
N THR A 135 -10.40 1.03 -22.41
CA THR A 135 -11.64 0.72 -23.12
C THR A 135 -12.74 1.65 -22.63
N PRO A 136 -13.92 1.67 -23.28
CA PRO A 136 -15.05 2.39 -22.72
C PRO A 136 -15.40 2.03 -21.26
N ALA A 137 -15.03 0.82 -20.78
CA ALA A 137 -15.24 0.41 -19.38
C ALA A 137 -14.35 1.14 -18.36
N SER A 138 -13.20 1.69 -18.79
CA SER A 138 -12.36 2.54 -17.94
C SER A 138 -12.79 4.00 -17.94
N ALA A 139 -13.75 4.38 -18.78
CA ALA A 139 -14.28 5.74 -18.80
C ALA A 139 -14.86 6.13 -17.41
N GLY A 140 -14.62 7.37 -16.99
CA GLY A 140 -15.11 7.87 -15.70
C GLY A 140 -14.39 7.33 -14.46
N ARG A 141 -13.32 6.55 -14.62
CA ARG A 141 -12.50 6.08 -13.48
C ARG A 141 -11.53 7.15 -12.95
N LEU A 142 -11.29 8.25 -13.66
CA LEU A 142 -10.45 9.34 -13.15
C LEU A 142 -11.13 10.06 -11.97
N ARG A 143 -10.48 10.09 -10.81
CA ARG A 143 -10.94 10.82 -9.62
C ARG A 143 -10.38 12.24 -9.59
N GLY A 144 -9.11 12.41 -9.95
CA GLY A 144 -8.44 13.70 -9.87
C GLY A 144 -7.13 13.76 -10.63
N VAL A 145 -6.75 14.98 -11.01
CA VAL A 145 -5.45 15.30 -11.61
C VAL A 145 -4.89 16.54 -10.94
N ARG A 146 -3.60 16.51 -10.59
CA ARG A 146 -2.87 17.64 -10.04
C ARG A 146 -1.48 17.67 -10.67
N ILE A 147 -0.98 18.87 -10.95
CA ILE A 147 0.41 19.07 -11.37
C ILE A 147 1.04 19.98 -10.33
N ASP A 148 2.16 19.54 -9.75
CA ASP A 148 2.89 20.28 -8.73
C ASP A 148 4.38 19.94 -8.80
N ASN A 149 5.26 20.92 -8.64
CA ASN A 149 6.72 20.74 -8.65
C ASN A 149 7.23 19.90 -9.85
N ALA A 150 6.65 20.12 -11.03
CA ALA A 150 6.90 19.36 -12.25
C ALA A 150 6.57 17.85 -12.21
N VAL A 151 5.71 17.44 -11.28
CA VAL A 151 5.17 16.08 -11.16
C VAL A 151 3.67 16.10 -11.49
N GLY A 152 3.26 15.28 -12.44
CA GLY A 152 1.85 15.03 -12.77
C GLY A 152 1.30 13.87 -11.94
N TYR A 153 0.30 14.16 -11.13
CA TYR A 153 -0.42 13.18 -10.32
C TYR A 153 -1.77 12.87 -10.96
N ALA A 154 -2.09 11.61 -11.19
CA ALA A 154 -3.45 11.17 -11.49
C ALA A 154 -3.89 10.09 -10.52
N ASP A 155 -5.10 10.30 -9.99
CA ASP A 155 -5.76 9.36 -9.11
C ASP A 155 -6.95 8.74 -9.83
N PHE A 156 -7.03 7.42 -9.78
CA PHE A 156 -8.06 6.63 -10.44
C PHE A 156 -8.86 5.86 -9.40
N ARG A 157 -10.16 5.65 -9.65
CA ARG A 157 -10.90 4.56 -9.02
C ARG A 157 -10.27 3.24 -9.43
N ASP A 158 -10.47 2.19 -8.65
CA ASP A 158 -9.97 0.86 -8.97
C ASP A 158 -10.16 0.48 -10.46
N LEU A 159 -9.02 0.31 -11.14
CA LEU A 159 -8.91 -0.03 -12.57
C LEU A 159 -8.74 -1.54 -12.79
N ARG A 160 -8.38 -2.30 -11.75
CA ARG A 160 -8.08 -3.74 -11.85
C ARG A 160 -9.21 -4.56 -12.50
N PRO A 161 -10.50 -4.32 -12.19
CA PRO A 161 -11.59 -5.09 -12.79
C PRO A 161 -11.75 -4.86 -14.30
N VAL A 162 -11.29 -3.71 -14.81
CA VAL A 162 -11.50 -3.29 -16.22
C VAL A 162 -10.22 -3.32 -17.05
N LEU A 163 -9.07 -3.55 -16.42
CA LEU A 163 -7.75 -3.66 -17.05
C LEU A 163 -7.00 -4.95 -16.60
N PRO A 164 -7.56 -6.15 -16.80
CA PRO A 164 -6.95 -7.38 -16.29
C PRO A 164 -5.56 -7.67 -16.89
N THR A 165 -5.29 -7.17 -18.10
CA THR A 165 -4.01 -7.39 -18.80
C THR A 165 -2.87 -6.50 -18.31
N ALA A 166 -3.17 -5.45 -17.55
CA ALA A 166 -2.17 -4.49 -17.06
C ALA A 166 -1.21 -5.08 -16.01
N GLY A 167 -1.48 -6.27 -15.46
CA GLY A 167 -0.55 -7.00 -14.58
C GLY A 167 0.49 -7.86 -15.32
N SER A 168 0.44 -7.95 -16.66
CA SER A 168 1.46 -8.62 -17.48
C SER A 168 2.58 -7.65 -17.85
N SER A 169 3.80 -8.13 -18.14
CA SER A 169 4.93 -7.24 -18.49
C SER A 169 4.63 -6.34 -19.69
N ALA A 170 4.05 -6.89 -20.77
CA ALA A 170 3.67 -6.12 -21.95
C ALA A 170 2.49 -5.16 -21.68
N GLY A 171 1.51 -5.59 -20.89
CA GLY A 171 0.37 -4.74 -20.51
C GLY A 171 0.77 -3.57 -19.62
N THR A 172 1.65 -3.80 -18.63
CA THR A 172 2.22 -2.74 -17.78
C THR A 172 2.96 -1.71 -18.63
N ALA A 173 3.79 -2.16 -19.58
CA ALA A 173 4.52 -1.26 -20.48
C ALA A 173 3.57 -0.42 -21.35
N ALA A 174 2.57 -1.05 -21.96
CA ALA A 174 1.55 -0.39 -22.77
C ALA A 174 0.72 0.63 -22.00
N PHE A 175 0.30 0.27 -20.78
CA PHE A 175 -0.47 1.15 -19.89
C PHE A 175 0.32 2.38 -19.45
N LEU A 176 1.55 2.19 -19.00
CA LEU A 176 2.39 3.30 -18.56
C LEU A 176 2.82 4.19 -19.72
N ALA A 177 3.08 3.63 -20.91
CA ALA A 177 3.43 4.42 -22.09
C ALA A 177 2.32 5.43 -22.47
N GLU A 178 1.06 4.98 -22.48
CA GLU A 178 -0.08 5.85 -22.79
C GLU A 178 -0.30 6.94 -21.74
N LEU A 179 -0.24 6.58 -20.45
CA LEU A 179 -0.38 7.52 -19.35
C LEU A 179 0.76 8.55 -19.32
N ASP A 180 2.01 8.08 -19.38
CA ASP A 180 3.19 8.93 -19.30
C ASP A 180 3.27 9.88 -20.49
N ALA A 181 3.05 9.39 -21.72
CA ALA A 181 3.08 10.26 -22.90
C ALA A 181 1.97 11.31 -22.85
N THR A 182 0.77 10.93 -22.38
CA THR A 182 -0.36 11.85 -22.23
C THR A 182 -0.10 12.91 -21.16
N PHE A 183 0.62 12.60 -20.07
CA PHE A 183 1.00 13.61 -19.08
C PHE A 183 2.19 14.46 -19.51
N LYS A 184 3.25 13.84 -20.02
CA LYS A 184 4.51 14.49 -20.37
C LYS A 184 4.41 15.35 -21.64
N GLN A 185 3.28 15.30 -22.35
CA GLN A 185 2.97 16.28 -23.41
C GLN A 185 2.97 17.73 -22.88
N PHE A 186 2.66 17.92 -21.60
CA PHE A 186 2.73 19.22 -20.94
C PHE A 186 4.17 19.44 -20.48
N GLY A 187 4.89 20.40 -21.07
CA GLY A 187 6.31 20.63 -20.77
C GLY A 187 6.63 21.00 -19.32
N THR A 188 5.60 21.35 -18.53
CA THR A 188 5.70 21.54 -17.08
C THR A 188 5.78 20.23 -16.31
N VAL A 189 5.47 19.08 -16.91
CA VAL A 189 5.46 17.75 -16.29
C VAL A 189 6.70 16.98 -16.72
N ARG A 190 7.61 16.74 -15.77
CA ARG A 190 8.84 15.97 -15.97
C ARG A 190 8.74 14.54 -15.44
N ARG A 191 7.88 14.32 -14.44
CA ARG A 191 7.65 13.04 -13.78
C ARG A 191 6.16 12.80 -13.58
N THR A 192 5.78 11.55 -13.42
CA THR A 192 4.39 11.11 -13.30
C THR A 192 4.23 10.18 -12.12
N VAL A 193 3.09 10.28 -11.46
CA VAL A 193 2.72 9.51 -10.27
C VAL A 193 1.26 9.13 -10.39
N TYR A 194 0.97 7.87 -10.12
CA TYR A 194 -0.37 7.33 -10.23
C TYR A 194 -0.82 6.67 -8.92
N SER A 195 -2.12 6.70 -8.66
CA SER A 195 -2.73 6.06 -7.50
C SER A 195 -4.07 5.42 -7.82
N LEU A 196 -4.45 4.41 -7.02
CA LEU A 196 -5.79 3.84 -6.97
C LEU A 196 -6.48 4.27 -5.68
N ASP A 197 -7.60 4.98 -5.79
CA ASP A 197 -8.40 5.47 -4.68
C ASP A 197 -7.60 6.28 -3.63
N GLY A 198 -6.54 6.97 -4.07
CA GLY A 198 -5.61 7.73 -3.25
C GLY A 198 -4.38 6.96 -2.78
N ASP A 199 -4.31 5.66 -3.05
CA ASP A 199 -3.20 4.78 -2.68
C ASP A 199 -2.22 4.61 -3.85
N VAL A 200 -1.03 5.20 -3.72
CA VAL A 200 0.07 5.08 -4.68
C VAL A 200 0.66 3.67 -4.65
N ALA A 201 0.84 3.06 -3.47
CA ALA A 201 1.44 1.73 -3.38
C ALA A 201 0.56 0.69 -4.07
N ALA A 202 -0.76 0.72 -3.83
CA ALA A 202 -1.70 -0.18 -4.49
C ALA A 202 -1.64 -0.15 -6.02
N PHE A 203 -1.39 1.02 -6.61
CA PHE A 203 -1.22 1.17 -8.06
C PHE A 203 0.04 0.45 -8.56
N TYR A 204 1.20 0.71 -7.94
CA TYR A 204 2.47 0.16 -8.42
C TYR A 204 2.62 -1.33 -8.06
N GLU A 205 2.11 -1.77 -6.91
CA GLU A 205 2.06 -3.20 -6.53
C GLU A 205 1.23 -4.02 -7.52
N TRP A 206 0.08 -3.50 -7.96
CA TRP A 206 -0.73 -4.13 -8.99
C TRP A 206 0.06 -4.36 -10.29
N LEU A 207 0.94 -3.42 -10.64
CA LEU A 207 1.83 -3.51 -11.80
C LEU A 207 3.13 -4.27 -11.53
N GLN A 208 3.34 -4.77 -10.30
CA GLN A 208 4.58 -5.41 -9.83
C GLN A 208 5.81 -4.49 -9.94
N LEU A 209 5.62 -3.19 -9.68
CA LEU A 209 6.64 -2.16 -9.70
C LEU A 209 6.80 -1.52 -8.31
N SER A 210 7.94 -0.88 -8.09
CA SER A 210 8.12 0.01 -6.95
C SER A 210 7.60 1.40 -7.27
N PRO A 211 6.93 2.10 -6.32
CA PRO A 211 6.58 3.50 -6.51
C PRO A 211 7.82 4.38 -6.74
N PRO A 212 7.71 5.46 -7.54
CA PRO A 212 8.81 6.38 -7.78
C PRO A 212 9.23 7.10 -6.49
N GLU A 213 10.54 7.22 -6.24
CA GLU A 213 11.10 7.73 -4.97
C GLU A 213 10.59 9.12 -4.53
N THR A 214 10.08 9.93 -5.46
CA THR A 214 9.51 11.25 -5.17
C THR A 214 8.15 11.25 -4.48
N THR A 215 7.54 10.08 -4.25
CA THR A 215 6.17 9.98 -3.70
C THR A 215 6.10 9.45 -2.29
N MET A 216 7.23 9.06 -1.70
CA MET A 216 7.23 8.35 -0.43
C MET A 216 8.16 9.04 0.56
N PRO A 217 7.78 9.07 1.85
CA PRO A 217 8.55 9.81 2.83
C PRO A 217 9.98 9.24 2.96
N PRO A 218 11.03 10.08 2.93
CA PRO A 218 12.43 9.63 3.03
C PRO A 218 12.75 9.12 4.44
N LEU A 219 13.90 8.45 4.64
CA LEU A 219 14.36 8.06 5.99
C LEU A 219 14.50 9.27 6.95
N ALA A 220 14.65 10.49 6.43
CA ALA A 220 14.60 11.71 7.23
C ALA A 220 13.23 11.93 7.90
N GLU A 221 12.13 11.58 7.22
CA GLU A 221 10.79 11.53 7.81
C GLU A 221 10.74 10.51 8.94
N ALA A 222 11.22 9.28 8.69
CA ALA A 222 11.22 8.22 9.69
C ALA A 222 11.93 8.66 10.98
N ARG A 223 13.08 9.36 10.86
CA ARG A 223 13.80 9.94 11.99
C ARG A 223 12.99 11.01 12.72
N ARG A 224 12.26 11.87 12.00
CA ARG A 224 11.39 12.89 12.61
C ARG A 224 10.25 12.25 13.38
N VAL A 225 9.53 11.31 12.75
CA VAL A 225 8.43 10.57 13.38
C VAL A 225 8.90 9.79 14.60
N ALA A 226 10.05 9.11 14.50
CA ALA A 226 10.62 8.37 15.63
C ALA A 226 10.91 9.29 16.83
N ARG A 227 11.54 10.45 16.62
CA ARG A 227 11.81 11.42 17.70
C ARG A 227 10.55 11.97 18.33
N ALA A 228 9.58 12.41 17.51
CA ALA A 228 8.31 12.93 17.99
C ALA A 228 7.56 11.88 18.82
N TRP A 229 7.44 10.66 18.29
CA TRP A 229 6.76 9.58 19.00
C TRP A 229 7.44 9.21 20.32
N LEU A 230 8.79 9.15 20.34
CA LEU A 230 9.53 8.90 21.58
C LEU A 230 9.31 10.00 22.62
N ALA A 231 9.30 11.27 22.21
CA ALA A 231 9.06 12.39 23.11
C ALA A 231 7.62 12.43 23.64
N ASP A 232 6.64 12.31 22.75
CA ASP A 232 5.23 12.57 23.05
C ASP A 232 4.53 11.35 23.66
N VAL A 233 4.84 10.14 23.17
CA VAL A 233 4.21 8.89 23.63
C VAL A 233 5.06 8.22 24.69
N ALA A 234 6.35 8.01 24.42
CA ALA A 234 7.22 7.33 25.36
C ALA A 234 7.72 8.20 26.51
N GLY A 235 7.74 9.52 26.37
CA GLY A 235 8.35 10.44 27.34
C GLY A 235 9.89 10.49 27.26
N MET A 236 10.49 9.87 26.25
CA MET A 236 11.94 9.86 26.00
C MET A 236 12.30 11.03 25.07
N ARG A 237 12.59 12.19 25.67
CA ARG A 237 12.73 13.48 24.95
C ARG A 237 14.13 13.75 24.43
N ALA A 238 15.16 13.47 25.23
CA ALA A 238 16.54 13.74 24.87
C ALA A 238 17.14 12.49 24.18
N VAL A 239 17.09 12.45 22.85
CA VAL A 239 17.60 11.32 22.06
C VAL A 239 18.60 11.75 20.99
N SER A 240 19.68 10.99 20.83
CA SER A 240 20.55 11.03 19.65
C SER A 240 20.13 9.94 18.67
N VAL A 241 20.10 10.28 17.37
CA VAL A 241 19.89 9.29 16.31
C VAL A 241 21.24 8.73 15.90
N GLU A 242 21.43 7.42 16.09
CA GLU A 242 22.66 6.71 15.76
C GLU A 242 22.65 6.23 14.30
N GLY A 243 21.47 5.97 13.75
CA GLY A 243 21.33 5.56 12.36
C GLY A 243 19.89 5.31 11.95
N SER A 244 19.67 5.20 10.64
CA SER A 244 18.39 4.73 10.10
C SER A 244 18.60 3.98 8.80
N ARG A 245 17.81 2.94 8.56
CA ARG A 245 17.89 2.12 7.35
C ARG A 245 16.54 1.54 6.98
N TRP A 246 16.37 1.23 5.69
CA TRP A 246 15.28 0.40 5.21
C TRP A 246 15.52 -1.05 5.61
N ARG A 247 14.44 -1.75 5.98
CA ARG A 247 14.41 -3.22 6.18
C ARG A 247 13.62 -3.90 5.06
N SER A 248 12.66 -3.19 4.48
CA SER A 248 11.92 -3.52 3.27
C SER A 248 11.36 -2.23 2.67
N ASP A 249 10.60 -2.34 1.59
CA ASP A 249 9.89 -1.22 0.97
C ASP A 249 8.89 -0.54 1.92
N PHE A 250 8.42 -1.24 2.96
CA PHE A 250 7.40 -0.71 3.87
C PHE A 250 7.87 -0.55 5.30
N ILE A 251 9.07 -1.04 5.63
CA ILE A 251 9.59 -1.02 7.01
C ILE A 251 10.91 -0.28 7.06
N ALA A 252 10.98 0.75 7.90
CA ALA A 252 12.21 1.42 8.26
C ALA A 252 12.56 1.15 9.74
N THR A 253 13.84 1.25 10.05
CA THR A 253 14.33 1.27 11.43
C THR A 253 15.11 2.54 11.70
N VAL A 254 14.93 3.09 12.90
CA VAL A 254 15.71 4.21 13.43
C VAL A 254 16.32 3.75 14.75
N ASP A 255 17.64 3.73 14.81
CA ASP A 255 18.40 3.37 16.00
C ASP A 255 18.74 4.67 16.76
N VAL A 256 18.41 4.72 18.05
CA VAL A 256 18.55 5.91 18.91
C VAL A 256 19.19 5.56 20.25
N ARG A 257 19.78 6.56 20.91
CA ARG A 257 20.17 6.48 22.32
C ARG A 257 19.56 7.65 23.08
N SER A 258 19.14 7.41 24.31
CA SER A 258 18.82 8.50 25.23
C SER A 258 20.10 9.23 25.64
N ARG A 259 19.97 10.53 25.94
CA ARG A 259 21.03 11.39 26.43
C ARG A 259 20.59 11.96 27.77
N THR A 260 21.31 11.64 28.84
CA THR A 260 21.00 12.07 30.20
C THR A 260 22.24 12.60 30.92
N GLY A 261 22.05 13.04 32.17
CA GLY A 261 23.09 13.70 32.95
C GLY A 261 23.33 15.13 32.47
N GLU A 262 24.29 15.80 33.10
CA GLU A 262 24.63 17.17 32.76
C GLU A 262 24.99 17.30 31.27
N ASN A 263 24.28 18.18 30.57
CA ASN A 263 24.39 18.41 29.12
C ASN A 263 24.23 17.15 28.25
N GLY A 264 23.51 16.13 28.74
CA GLY A 264 23.31 14.88 28.00
C GLY A 264 24.60 14.08 27.83
N SER A 265 25.55 14.19 28.77
CA SER A 265 26.85 13.52 28.72
C SER A 265 26.76 11.98 28.77
N VAL A 266 25.71 11.43 29.36
CA VAL A 266 25.51 9.99 29.51
C VAL A 266 24.63 9.46 28.38
N ALA A 267 25.11 8.44 27.67
CA ALA A 267 24.35 7.77 26.62
C ALA A 267 23.71 6.47 27.15
N GLY A 268 22.39 6.35 27.00
CA GLY A 268 21.69 5.11 27.31
C GLY A 268 21.98 3.98 26.32
N PRO A 269 21.42 2.77 26.56
CA PRO A 269 21.54 1.66 25.61
C PRO A 269 20.86 1.98 24.28
N LEU A 270 21.30 1.30 23.23
CA LEU A 270 20.69 1.43 21.91
C LEU A 270 19.22 0.97 21.98
N SER A 271 18.32 1.83 21.49
CA SER A 271 16.92 1.52 21.26
C SER A 271 16.64 1.55 19.76
N ARG A 272 15.86 0.58 19.26
CA ARG A 272 15.45 0.51 17.86
C ARG A 272 13.96 0.81 17.74
N VAL A 273 13.64 1.85 17.01
CA VAL A 273 12.28 2.17 16.59
C VAL A 273 12.01 1.49 15.25
N VAL A 274 10.95 0.69 15.17
CA VAL A 274 10.46 0.07 13.94
C VAL A 274 9.29 0.91 13.44
N LEU A 275 9.32 1.31 12.16
CA LEU A 275 8.29 2.15 11.56
C LEU A 275 7.74 1.52 10.29
N GLY A 276 6.41 1.57 10.16
CA GLY A 276 5.68 1.25 8.94
C GLY A 276 5.54 2.49 8.08
N ARG A 277 5.88 2.39 6.79
CA ARG A 277 5.74 3.45 5.80
C ARG A 277 4.32 3.46 5.26
N SER A 278 3.71 4.63 5.27
CA SER A 278 2.48 4.93 4.52
C SER A 278 2.82 5.79 3.30
N ALA A 279 1.81 6.17 2.51
CA ALA A 279 2.00 7.03 1.34
C ALA A 279 2.64 8.40 1.69
N THR A 280 2.35 8.96 2.87
CA THR A 280 2.76 10.34 3.20
C THR A 280 3.65 10.46 4.44
N SER A 281 3.62 9.48 5.34
CA SER A 281 4.44 9.50 6.56
C SER A 281 4.75 8.09 7.07
N PHE A 282 5.24 8.01 8.31
CA PHE A 282 5.50 6.76 9.02
C PHE A 282 4.61 6.63 10.25
N SER A 283 4.32 5.41 10.65
CA SER A 283 3.76 5.08 11.96
C SER A 283 4.74 4.20 12.74
N VAL A 284 4.97 4.50 14.01
CA VAL A 284 5.75 3.62 14.88
C VAL A 284 4.97 2.32 15.11
N LEU A 285 5.65 1.19 14.92
CA LEU A 285 5.12 -0.16 15.11
C LEU A 285 5.65 -0.82 16.39
N GLY A 286 6.77 -0.34 16.92
CA GLY A 286 7.38 -0.83 18.15
C GLY A 286 8.69 -0.12 18.46
N VAL A 287 9.07 -0.17 19.73
CA VAL A 287 10.40 0.23 20.20
C VAL A 287 10.98 -0.91 21.02
N THR A 288 12.23 -1.29 20.75
CA THR A 288 12.93 -2.32 21.51
C THR A 288 14.29 -1.83 21.99
N THR A 289 14.67 -2.25 23.18
CA THR A 289 16.04 -2.11 23.71
C THR A 289 16.54 -3.45 24.26
N GLY A 290 17.85 -3.63 24.30
CA GLY A 290 18.46 -4.88 24.80
C GLY A 290 18.30 -5.10 26.30
N THR A 291 17.94 -4.06 27.06
CA THR A 291 17.92 -4.06 28.52
C THR A 291 16.52 -4.16 29.13
N ILE A 292 15.46 -3.99 28.36
CA ILE A 292 14.07 -4.20 28.79
C ILE A 292 13.39 -4.95 27.66
N VAL A 293 13.10 -6.23 27.85
CA VAL A 293 12.48 -7.10 26.87
C VAL A 293 11.12 -7.50 27.42
N VAL A 294 10.05 -7.15 26.71
CA VAL A 294 8.68 -7.57 27.05
C VAL A 294 8.32 -8.79 26.20
N ASP A 295 7.78 -9.82 26.83
CA ASP A 295 7.39 -11.04 26.12
C ASP A 295 6.21 -10.75 25.19
N ARG A 296 6.36 -11.09 23.90
CA ARG A 296 5.31 -10.95 22.89
C ARG A 296 5.59 -11.82 21.66
N PRO A 297 4.56 -12.15 20.86
CA PRO A 297 4.77 -12.72 19.54
C PRO A 297 5.61 -11.78 18.64
N PRO A 298 6.56 -12.30 17.85
CA PRO A 298 7.37 -11.48 16.93
C PRO A 298 6.55 -10.69 15.91
N ASP A 299 5.37 -11.23 15.52
CA ASP A 299 4.43 -10.65 14.56
C ASP A 299 3.42 -9.67 15.19
N ALA A 300 3.52 -9.40 16.50
CA ALA A 300 2.67 -8.44 17.24
C ALA A 300 2.95 -6.96 16.90
N ILE A 301 3.24 -6.67 15.63
CA ILE A 301 3.31 -5.35 15.02
C ILE A 301 2.27 -5.17 13.91
N THR A 302 1.74 -6.27 13.35
CA THR A 302 0.66 -6.26 12.37
C THR A 302 -0.69 -6.11 13.09
N PRO A 303 -1.61 -5.24 12.64
CA PRO A 303 -2.91 -5.01 13.31
C PRO A 303 -3.67 -6.29 13.67
N SER A 304 -3.83 -7.22 12.72
CA SER A 304 -4.53 -8.50 12.91
C SER A 304 -3.82 -9.50 13.83
N ARG A 305 -2.56 -9.22 14.21
CA ARG A 305 -1.72 -10.05 15.08
C ARG A 305 -1.39 -9.37 16.40
N LEU A 306 -1.97 -8.20 16.68
CA LEU A 306 -1.80 -7.54 17.96
C LEU A 306 -2.40 -8.39 19.08
N ALA A 307 -1.69 -8.49 20.19
CA ALA A 307 -2.23 -9.11 21.39
C ALA A 307 -3.43 -8.29 21.89
N VAL A 308 -4.58 -8.95 22.03
CA VAL A 308 -5.76 -8.37 22.67
C VAL A 308 -5.54 -8.40 24.18
N VAL A 309 -5.58 -7.25 24.84
CA VAL A 309 -5.32 -7.12 26.27
C VAL A 309 -6.55 -6.65 27.03
N THR A 310 -6.76 -7.22 28.22
CA THR A 310 -7.84 -6.85 29.14
C THR A 310 -7.27 -6.38 30.48
N SER A 311 -8.07 -5.63 31.23
CA SER A 311 -7.67 -5.11 32.55
C SER A 311 -8.06 -6.11 33.64
N PRO A 312 -7.15 -6.42 34.59
CA PRO A 312 -5.75 -5.99 34.62
C PRO A 312 -4.87 -6.81 33.66
N LEU A 313 -3.94 -6.12 33.00
CA LEU A 313 -2.99 -6.71 32.06
C LEU A 313 -1.87 -7.41 32.83
N THR A 314 -1.64 -8.69 32.55
CA THR A 314 -0.39 -9.37 32.95
C THR A 314 0.74 -8.99 32.00
N VAL A 315 1.81 -8.43 32.52
CA VAL A 315 3.02 -8.08 31.76
C VAL A 315 4.16 -8.94 32.28
N SER A 316 4.86 -9.62 31.37
CA SER A 316 6.07 -10.39 31.68
C SER A 316 7.21 -10.04 30.72
N GLY A 317 8.42 -10.40 31.13
CA GLY A 317 9.60 -10.18 30.32
C GLY A 317 10.87 -10.32 31.12
N ARG A 318 11.93 -9.68 30.65
CA ARG A 318 13.23 -9.59 31.35
C ARG A 318 13.75 -8.16 31.30
N ALA A 319 14.35 -7.70 32.39
CA ALA A 319 14.93 -6.37 32.46
C ALA A 319 16.25 -6.32 33.22
N LEU A 320 17.11 -5.40 32.77
CA LEU A 320 18.29 -4.88 33.43
C LEU A 320 18.06 -3.37 33.57
N ALA A 321 17.56 -2.99 34.73
CA ALA A 321 17.19 -1.62 35.03
C ALA A 321 17.87 -1.12 36.31
N PHE A 322 17.96 0.20 36.51
CA PHE A 322 18.45 0.74 37.78
C PHE A 322 17.63 0.19 38.95
N GLU A 323 18.30 -0.45 39.91
CA GLU A 323 17.69 -1.17 41.05
C GLU A 323 16.64 -2.24 40.64
N GLY A 324 16.63 -2.66 39.37
CA GLY A 324 15.65 -3.59 38.80
C GLY A 324 14.28 -2.97 38.52
N GLY A 325 14.10 -1.67 38.75
CA GLY A 325 12.80 -1.02 38.65
C GLY A 325 12.35 -0.74 37.21
N VAL A 326 11.20 -1.28 36.82
CA VAL A 326 10.59 -1.03 35.50
C VAL A 326 9.20 -0.44 35.67
N ASN A 327 9.04 0.77 35.16
CA ASN A 327 7.75 1.46 35.12
C ASN A 327 6.96 1.00 33.91
N VAL A 328 5.72 0.56 34.13
CA VAL A 328 4.82 0.11 33.09
C VAL A 328 3.67 1.08 32.95
N ARG A 329 3.43 1.57 31.73
CA ARG A 329 2.29 2.43 31.38
C ARG A 329 1.46 1.76 30.30
N VAL A 330 0.15 1.79 30.45
CA VAL A 330 -0.81 1.45 29.39
C VAL A 330 -1.40 2.75 28.89
N VAL A 331 -1.22 3.07 27.62
CA VAL A 331 -1.69 4.32 27.02
C VAL A 331 -2.47 4.04 25.74
N GLN A 332 -3.36 4.97 25.40
CA GLN A 332 -3.95 5.08 24.08
C GLN A 332 -3.50 6.38 23.43
N VAL A 333 -3.54 6.41 22.09
CA VAL A 333 -3.29 7.61 21.31
C VAL A 333 -4.48 7.85 20.39
N ARG A 334 -5.08 9.03 20.47
CA ARG A 334 -6.15 9.48 19.58
C ARG A 334 -5.81 10.87 19.07
N ASP A 335 -5.76 11.05 17.75
CA ASP A 335 -5.48 12.34 17.11
C ASP A 335 -4.21 13.03 17.64
N GLY A 336 -3.16 12.23 17.90
CA GLY A 336 -1.90 12.71 18.46
C GLY A 336 -1.91 12.95 19.97
N VAL A 337 -3.07 12.88 20.62
CA VAL A 337 -3.21 13.07 22.08
C VAL A 337 -3.04 11.73 22.79
N VAL A 338 -2.09 11.69 23.73
CA VAL A 338 -1.81 10.52 24.57
C VAL A 338 -2.67 10.57 25.82
N ARG A 339 -3.46 9.52 26.07
CA ARG A 339 -4.15 9.30 27.35
C ARG A 339 -3.57 8.08 28.04
N GLN A 340 -3.07 8.26 29.26
CA GLN A 340 -2.69 7.14 30.11
C GLN A 340 -3.95 6.48 30.70
N LEU A 341 -4.07 5.18 30.46
CA LEU A 341 -5.17 4.35 30.97
C LEU A 341 -4.83 3.73 32.31
N GLY A 342 -3.56 3.38 32.52
CA GLY A 342 -3.09 2.75 33.72
C GLY A 342 -1.57 2.82 33.83
N SER A 343 -1.07 2.61 35.03
CA SER A 343 0.35 2.54 35.33
C SER A 343 0.60 1.61 36.50
N GLY A 344 1.80 1.04 36.55
CA GLY A 344 2.29 0.28 37.68
C GLY A 344 3.77 0.01 37.54
N HIS A 345 4.27 -0.90 38.36
CA HIS A 345 5.69 -1.20 38.46
C HIS A 345 5.92 -2.71 38.48
N VAL A 346 6.99 -3.16 37.85
CA VAL A 346 7.47 -4.55 37.90
C VAL A 346 8.97 -4.54 38.17
N THR A 347 9.47 -5.59 38.81
CA THR A 347 10.87 -5.70 39.20
C THR A 347 11.57 -6.77 38.37
N GLY A 348 12.58 -6.36 37.60
CA GLY A 348 13.53 -7.24 36.93
C GLY A 348 14.84 -7.31 37.70
N GLY A 349 15.98 -7.26 37.00
CA GLY A 349 17.30 -7.27 37.63
C GLY A 349 17.99 -5.91 37.65
N GLY A 350 18.72 -5.63 38.74
CA GLY A 350 19.49 -4.39 38.95
C GLY A 350 20.93 -4.42 38.43
N ASP A 351 21.47 -5.62 38.35
CA ASP A 351 22.87 -5.96 38.05
C ASP A 351 23.00 -6.80 36.79
N VAL A 352 22.10 -7.76 36.58
CA VAL A 352 22.00 -8.57 35.35
C VAL A 352 20.55 -8.68 34.90
N LEU A 353 20.36 -9.02 33.61
CA LEU A 353 19.02 -9.19 33.03
C LEU A 353 18.26 -10.32 33.74
N ARG A 354 17.19 -10.01 34.47
CA ARG A 354 16.34 -11.01 35.15
C ARG A 354 14.88 -10.93 34.73
N PRO A 355 14.12 -12.04 34.86
CA PRO A 355 12.70 -12.04 34.60
C PRO A 355 11.93 -11.05 35.48
N PHE A 356 10.84 -10.53 34.96
CA PHE A 356 9.82 -9.81 35.71
C PHE A 356 8.43 -10.32 35.33
N THR A 357 7.47 -10.19 36.24
CA THR A 357 6.05 -10.38 35.96
C THR A 357 5.23 -9.46 36.87
N GLY A 358 4.09 -8.99 36.41
CA GLY A 358 3.18 -8.19 37.22
C GLY A 358 1.84 -7.93 36.55
N ARG A 359 0.89 -7.36 37.31
CA ARG A 359 -0.45 -7.03 36.85
C ARG A 359 -0.67 -5.52 36.88
N ILE A 360 -1.09 -4.96 35.75
CA ILE A 360 -1.32 -3.52 35.58
C ILE A 360 -2.80 -3.29 35.32
N ALA A 361 -3.50 -2.73 36.30
CA ALA A 361 -4.88 -2.28 36.09
C ALA A 361 -4.87 -1.03 35.19
N PHE A 362 -5.84 -0.97 34.28
CA PHE A 362 -6.07 0.19 33.44
C PHE A 362 -7.57 0.47 33.26
N ALA A 363 -7.91 1.75 33.08
CA ALA A 363 -9.25 2.23 32.83
C ALA A 363 -9.74 1.85 31.43
N ALA A 364 -11.06 1.85 31.23
CA ALA A 364 -11.68 1.52 29.94
C ALA A 364 -11.06 2.35 28.79
N PRO A 365 -10.57 1.69 27.72
CA PRO A 365 -10.03 2.36 26.55
C PRO A 365 -11.17 2.96 25.71
N SER A 366 -10.83 3.97 24.91
CA SER A 366 -11.74 4.58 23.94
C SER A 366 -11.23 4.42 22.51
N THR A 367 -10.14 3.69 22.30
CA THR A 367 -9.58 3.35 21.00
C THR A 367 -9.47 1.84 20.89
N ASP A 368 -9.37 1.30 19.68
CA ASP A 368 -9.21 -0.14 19.50
C ASP A 368 -7.77 -0.61 19.73
N THR A 369 -6.81 0.31 19.67
CA THR A 369 -5.38 0.02 19.91
C THR A 369 -4.75 0.98 20.90
N GLY A 370 -3.66 0.53 21.51
CA GLY A 370 -2.85 1.30 22.43
C GLY A 370 -1.44 0.77 22.51
N TRP A 371 -0.75 1.18 23.58
CA TRP A 371 0.64 0.82 23.83
C TRP A 371 0.84 0.40 25.28
N VAL A 372 1.64 -0.64 25.46
CA VAL A 372 2.25 -1.00 26.73
C VAL A 372 3.70 -0.55 26.67
N LEU A 373 4.07 0.40 27.54
CA LEU A 373 5.42 0.94 27.64
C LEU A 373 6.07 0.44 28.91
N ALA A 374 7.15 -0.32 28.77
CA ALA A 374 8.02 -0.72 29.87
C ALA A 374 9.28 0.15 29.82
N SER A 375 9.54 0.91 30.87
CA SER A 375 10.54 1.97 30.87
C SER A 375 11.34 2.06 32.16
N GLU A 376 12.59 2.51 32.04
CA GLU A 376 13.39 2.99 33.15
C GLU A 376 13.40 4.51 33.14
N LEU A 377 13.29 5.10 34.33
CA LEU A 377 13.44 6.54 34.54
C LEU A 377 14.86 6.84 35.04
N SER A 378 15.40 7.95 34.58
CA SER A 378 16.65 8.54 35.06
C SER A 378 16.54 8.87 36.54
N ALA A 379 17.47 8.39 37.35
CA ALA A 379 17.59 8.82 38.74
C ALA A 379 17.97 10.31 38.88
N TYR A 380 18.53 10.90 37.81
CA TYR A 380 19.00 12.28 37.80
C TYR A 380 17.85 13.29 37.62
N ASP A 381 16.93 13.03 36.70
CA ASP A 381 15.90 14.01 36.29
C ASP A 381 14.50 13.39 36.04
N GLY A 382 14.32 12.11 36.32
CA GLY A 382 13.05 11.40 36.11
C GLY A 382 12.66 11.19 34.65
N SER A 383 13.51 11.57 33.69
CA SER A 383 13.25 11.37 32.26
C SER A 383 13.29 9.89 31.87
N VAL A 384 12.59 9.49 30.81
CA VAL A 384 12.63 8.09 30.33
C VAL A 384 13.95 7.84 29.62
N VAL A 385 14.76 6.93 30.14
CA VAL A 385 16.12 6.62 29.63
C VAL A 385 16.21 5.33 28.86
N LYS A 386 15.31 4.38 29.14
CA LYS A 386 15.15 3.13 28.41
C LYS A 386 13.67 2.91 28.18
N VAL A 387 13.30 2.45 27.00
CA VAL A 387 11.90 2.09 26.73
C VAL A 387 11.82 0.93 25.76
N THR A 388 10.97 -0.03 26.10
CA THR A 388 10.40 -0.97 25.14
C THR A 388 8.90 -0.70 25.07
N ALA A 389 8.42 -0.48 23.84
CA ALA A 389 7.02 -0.16 23.57
C ALA A 389 6.40 -1.23 22.68
N VAL A 390 5.33 -1.83 23.19
CA VAL A 390 4.59 -2.89 22.53
C VAL A 390 3.22 -2.36 22.14
N ARG A 391 2.88 -2.43 20.86
CA ARG A 391 1.55 -2.10 20.39
C ARG A 391 0.58 -3.23 20.76
N VAL A 392 -0.59 -2.88 21.25
CA VAL A 392 -1.63 -3.83 21.70
C VAL A 392 -2.98 -3.44 21.13
N ALA A 393 -3.90 -4.40 21.08
CA ALA A 393 -5.30 -4.17 20.80
C ALA A 393 -6.11 -4.27 22.09
N PHE A 394 -7.16 -3.46 22.22
CA PHE A 394 -8.10 -3.50 23.33
C PHE A 394 -9.37 -4.29 22.99
N THR A 395 -9.58 -4.53 21.71
CA THR A 395 -10.68 -5.31 21.13
C THR A 395 -10.12 -6.20 20.02
N HIS A 396 -10.87 -7.20 19.57
CA HIS A 396 -10.48 -7.94 18.38
C HIS A 396 -10.59 -7.04 17.15
N LEU A 397 -9.48 -6.91 16.41
CA LEU A 397 -9.45 -6.17 15.15
C LEU A 397 -9.79 -7.14 14.01
N HIS A 398 -10.84 -6.85 13.26
CA HIS A 398 -11.11 -7.55 12.01
C HIS A 398 -10.20 -6.97 10.91
N ALA A 399 -9.66 -7.87 10.08
CA ALA A 399 -8.71 -7.55 9.02
C ALA A 399 -9.37 -6.80 7.85
#